data_AF-A0A9E2RBT2-F1
#
_entry.id   AF-A0A9E2RBT2-F1
#
_cell.length_a   1.000
_cell.length_b   1.000
_cell.length_c   1.000
_cell.angle_alpha   90.00
_cell.angle_beta   90.00
_cell.angle_gamma   90.00
#
_symmetry.space_group_name_H-M   'P 1'
#
loop_
_entity.id
_entity.type
_entity.pdbx_description
1 polymer ?
#
loop_
_entity_poly.entity_id
_entity_poly.type
_entity_poly.pdbx_seq_one_letter_code
_entity_poly.pdbx_strand_id
1 'polypeptide(L)'
;MNLFLNPFVLYSLVALGAVGVSLALPRRGVNPQVLGGIIAGTAAGLVILMLGVRAVGDGAGLVNPFFYVFGIAAIASGLRMVTHPKPVYAALYFTLTILATAGLFLILASEFMAFALVIVYAGAILITYLFVIMLASQSGKESAEEGLAAYDTESREPVISTVACFVLLAALLTLTFRGVKEMGPGANIAQSAAVIDRLPGKAERALIDAGVIASGDKVEVFSGKSQVANVRKADGTVVEVSAASAGSKWPKSLEVENVEGLGFTLLKDHPGIIEIAGVVLLMAMLGAVVLSRKQVQFDEDQKVAQSRRLREETARL
;
A
#
# COMPACT_ATOMS: atom_id res chain seq x y z
N MET A 1 -7.48 -26.06 19.91
CA MET A 1 -7.33 -24.58 19.78
C MET A 1 -5.96 -24.04 20.22
N ASN A 2 -5.28 -24.64 21.20
CA ASN A 2 -3.99 -24.12 21.72
C ASN A 2 -2.75 -24.36 20.82
N LEU A 3 -2.82 -25.26 19.83
CA LEU A 3 -1.71 -25.52 18.91
C LEU A 3 -1.46 -24.36 17.93
N PHE A 4 -2.51 -23.64 17.54
CA PHE A 4 -2.45 -22.49 16.63
C PHE A 4 -2.11 -21.16 17.33
N LEU A 5 -1.99 -21.18 18.66
CA LEU A 5 -1.61 -20.01 19.46
C LEU A 5 -0.13 -20.03 19.85
N ASN A 6 0.61 -21.08 19.49
CA ASN A 6 1.99 -21.22 19.89
C ASN A 6 2.90 -20.39 18.96
N PRO A 7 3.65 -19.39 19.48
CA PRO A 7 4.62 -18.61 18.71
C PRO A 7 5.62 -19.48 17.94
N PHE A 8 5.94 -20.68 18.46
CA PHE A 8 6.85 -21.61 17.80
C PHE A 8 6.36 -22.07 16.42
N VAL A 9 5.05 -22.25 16.21
CA VAL A 9 4.49 -22.67 14.91
C VAL A 9 4.66 -21.56 13.88
N LEU A 10 4.37 -20.31 14.27
CA LEU A 10 4.54 -19.16 13.39
C LEU A 10 6.02 -19.00 12.98
N TYR A 11 6.95 -19.09 13.92
CA TYR A 11 8.38 -18.98 13.61
C TYR A 11 8.87 -20.15 12.74
N SER A 12 8.36 -21.38 12.95
CA SER A 12 8.70 -22.49 12.06
C SER A 12 8.22 -22.29 10.63
N LEU A 13 7.02 -21.72 10.43
CA LEU A 13 6.50 -21.39 9.10
C LEU A 13 7.29 -20.25 8.44
N VAL A 14 7.69 -19.25 9.21
CA VAL A 14 8.57 -18.16 8.75
C VAL A 14 9.94 -18.72 8.35
N ALA A 15 10.54 -19.60 9.15
CA ALA A 15 11.80 -20.27 8.80
C ALA A 15 11.67 -21.13 7.54
N LEU A 16 10.56 -21.87 7.38
CA LEU A 16 10.28 -22.65 6.19
C LEU A 16 10.10 -21.75 4.95
N GLY A 17 9.45 -20.60 5.13
CA GLY A 17 9.37 -19.55 4.11
C GLY A 17 10.75 -19.03 3.70
N ALA A 18 11.66 -18.82 4.67
CA ALA A 18 13.03 -18.40 4.39
C ALA A 18 13.80 -19.42 3.55
N VAL A 19 13.67 -20.71 3.89
CA VAL A 19 14.26 -21.79 3.10
C VAL A 19 13.67 -21.79 1.68
N GLY A 20 12.34 -21.69 1.56
CA GLY A 20 11.65 -21.64 0.26
C GLY A 20 12.12 -20.48 -0.62
N VAL A 21 12.14 -19.26 -0.09
CA VAL A 21 12.59 -18.07 -0.84
C VAL A 21 14.06 -18.19 -1.23
N SER A 22 14.93 -18.67 -0.33
CA SER A 22 16.36 -18.83 -0.63
C SER A 22 16.63 -19.79 -1.79
N LEU A 23 15.79 -20.83 -1.92
CA LEU A 23 15.83 -21.81 -3.02
C LEU A 23 15.16 -21.28 -4.29
N ALA A 24 14.19 -20.37 -4.15
CA ALA A 24 13.48 -19.76 -5.27
C ALA A 24 14.35 -18.74 -6.04
N LEU A 25 15.37 -18.17 -5.39
CA LEU A 25 16.28 -17.20 -5.99
C LEU A 25 17.12 -17.83 -7.13
N PRO A 26 17.42 -17.07 -8.20
CA PRO A 26 18.25 -17.54 -9.31
C PRO A 26 19.67 -17.90 -8.85
N ARG A 27 20.12 -19.11 -9.20
CA ARG A 27 21.46 -19.67 -8.90
C ARG A 27 22.04 -20.36 -10.14
N ARG A 28 23.37 -20.40 -10.27
CA ARG A 28 24.06 -21.15 -11.33
C ARG A 28 23.89 -22.67 -11.16
N GLY A 29 23.63 -23.36 -12.27
CA GLY A 29 23.83 -24.82 -12.41
C GLY A 29 22.67 -25.72 -12.00
N VAL A 30 21.80 -25.33 -11.06
CA VAL A 30 20.60 -26.08 -10.69
C VAL A 30 19.41 -25.14 -10.73
N ASN A 31 18.25 -25.61 -11.21
CA ASN A 31 17.02 -24.81 -11.27
C ASN A 31 16.00 -25.24 -10.18
N PRO A 32 16.29 -25.08 -8.87
CA PRO A 32 15.35 -25.41 -7.80
C PRO A 32 14.25 -24.34 -7.63
N GLN A 33 14.10 -23.39 -8.58
CA GLN A 33 13.21 -22.24 -8.43
C GLN A 33 11.75 -22.65 -8.19
N VAL A 34 11.29 -23.67 -8.92
CA VAL A 34 9.92 -24.19 -8.78
C VAL A 34 9.73 -24.83 -7.41
N LEU A 35 10.71 -25.61 -6.95
CA LEU A 35 10.66 -26.26 -5.64
C LEU A 35 10.68 -25.23 -4.50
N GLY A 36 11.59 -24.25 -4.57
CA GLY A 36 11.62 -23.13 -3.63
C GLY A 36 10.32 -22.32 -3.63
N GLY A 37 9.75 -22.09 -4.82
CA GLY A 37 8.47 -21.41 -5.00
C GLY A 37 7.31 -22.15 -4.33
N ILE A 38 7.25 -23.48 -4.47
CA ILE A 38 6.23 -24.32 -3.82
C ILE A 38 6.41 -24.30 -2.30
N ILE A 39 7.64 -24.42 -1.79
CA ILE A 39 7.92 -24.38 -0.35
C ILE A 39 7.53 -23.01 0.24
N ALA A 40 7.94 -21.92 -0.40
CA ALA A 40 7.60 -20.57 0.05
C ALA A 40 6.09 -20.31 -0.02
N GLY A 41 5.45 -20.71 -1.13
CA GLY A 41 4.01 -20.54 -1.33
C GLY A 41 3.17 -21.35 -0.34
N THR A 42 3.56 -22.60 -0.05
CA THR A 42 2.89 -23.43 0.95
C THR A 42 3.08 -22.88 2.37
N ALA A 43 4.29 -22.42 2.72
CA ALA A 43 4.55 -21.76 4.01
C ALA A 43 3.64 -20.55 4.20
N ALA A 44 3.60 -19.64 3.22
CA ALA A 44 2.80 -18.43 3.27
C ALA A 44 1.29 -18.74 3.27
N GLY A 45 0.84 -19.70 2.46
CA GLY A 45 -0.55 -20.15 2.43
C GLY A 45 -0.99 -20.73 3.78
N LEU A 46 -0.13 -21.52 4.44
CA LEU A 46 -0.39 -22.03 5.79
C LEU A 46 -0.43 -20.91 6.84
N VAL A 47 0.42 -19.88 6.73
CA VAL A 47 0.36 -18.70 7.60
C VAL A 47 -0.97 -17.97 7.42
N ILE A 48 -1.39 -17.69 6.17
CA ILE A 48 -2.66 -17.02 5.89
C ILE A 48 -3.84 -17.84 6.44
N LEU A 49 -3.85 -19.15 6.19
CA LEU A 49 -4.91 -20.04 6.66
C LEU A 49 -4.94 -20.12 8.20
N MET A 50 -3.77 -20.22 8.83
CA MET A 50 -3.62 -20.19 10.29
C MET A 50 -4.18 -18.90 10.89
N LEU A 51 -3.89 -17.75 10.29
CA LEU A 51 -4.42 -16.46 10.72
C LEU A 51 -5.94 -16.36 10.50
N GLY A 52 -6.44 -16.90 9.39
CA GLY A 52 -7.87 -16.97 9.11
C GLY A 52 -8.64 -17.82 10.12
N VAL A 53 -8.15 -19.03 10.41
CA VAL A 53 -8.74 -19.92 11.42
C VAL A 53 -8.69 -19.30 12.81
N ARG A 54 -7.60 -18.60 13.15
CA ARG A 54 -7.49 -17.87 14.42
C ARG A 54 -8.52 -16.75 14.52
N ALA A 55 -8.69 -15.95 13.46
CA ALA A 55 -9.69 -14.90 13.43
C ALA A 55 -11.10 -15.47 13.66
N VAL A 56 -11.43 -16.61 13.01
CA VAL A 56 -12.70 -17.31 13.24
C VAL A 56 -12.85 -17.80 14.69
N GLY A 57 -11.77 -18.30 15.29
CA GLY A 57 -11.75 -18.74 16.68
C GLY A 57 -11.97 -17.62 17.70
N ASP A 58 -11.59 -16.38 17.36
CA ASP A 58 -11.79 -15.18 18.19
C ASP A 58 -13.22 -14.59 18.03
N GLY A 59 -14.13 -15.29 17.35
CA GLY A 59 -15.53 -14.87 17.18
C GLY A 59 -15.76 -13.86 16.05
N ALA A 60 -14.72 -13.52 15.27
CA ALA A 60 -14.93 -12.88 13.98
C ALA A 60 -15.56 -13.94 13.06
N GLY A 61 -16.59 -13.59 12.28
CA GLY A 61 -17.23 -14.56 11.37
C GLY A 61 -16.28 -15.18 10.33
N LEU A 62 -16.82 -15.94 9.38
CA LEU A 62 -16.04 -16.46 8.26
C LEU A 62 -15.32 -15.32 7.54
N VAL A 63 -13.99 -15.40 7.46
CA VAL A 63 -13.16 -14.43 6.72
C VAL A 63 -13.59 -14.43 5.26
N ASN A 64 -13.76 -13.24 4.68
CA ASN A 64 -14.21 -13.05 3.31
C ASN A 64 -13.35 -13.89 2.32
N PRO A 65 -13.93 -14.73 1.44
CA PRO A 65 -13.16 -15.54 0.50
C PRO A 65 -12.22 -14.72 -0.40
N PHE A 66 -12.60 -13.49 -0.75
CA PHE A 66 -11.77 -12.59 -1.55
C PHE A 66 -10.47 -12.20 -0.83
N PHE A 67 -10.42 -12.23 0.51
CA PHE A 67 -9.20 -11.99 1.28
C PHE A 67 -8.13 -13.02 0.93
N TYR A 68 -8.50 -14.31 0.86
CA TYR A 68 -7.55 -15.37 0.51
C TYR A 68 -7.08 -15.25 -0.93
N VAL A 69 -7.99 -14.92 -1.86
CA VAL A 69 -7.65 -14.75 -3.28
C VAL A 69 -6.65 -13.61 -3.46
N PHE A 70 -6.94 -12.42 -2.93
CA PHE A 70 -6.04 -11.27 -3.04
C PHE A 70 -4.76 -11.45 -2.22
N GLY A 71 -4.83 -12.07 -1.03
CA GLY A 71 -3.66 -12.35 -0.20
C GLY A 71 -2.68 -13.32 -0.86
N ILE A 72 -3.18 -14.43 -1.40
CA ILE A 72 -2.35 -15.40 -2.14
C ILE A 72 -1.79 -14.74 -3.41
N ALA A 73 -2.61 -13.98 -4.14
CA ALA A 73 -2.15 -13.28 -5.34
C ALA A 73 -1.03 -12.26 -5.01
N ALA A 74 -1.15 -11.51 -3.92
CA ALA A 74 -0.12 -10.55 -3.47
C ALA A 74 1.20 -11.24 -3.12
N ILE A 75 1.16 -12.34 -2.36
CA ILE A 75 2.39 -13.07 -1.99
C ILE A 75 3.01 -13.77 -3.20
N ALA A 76 2.20 -14.45 -4.02
CA ALA A 76 2.69 -15.16 -5.19
C ALA A 76 3.34 -14.21 -6.21
N SER A 77 2.72 -13.05 -6.44
CA SER A 77 3.28 -12.02 -7.32
C SER A 77 4.54 -11.37 -6.72
N GLY A 78 4.57 -11.09 -5.41
CA GLY A 78 5.78 -10.58 -4.75
C GLY A 78 6.95 -11.57 -4.78
N LEU A 79 6.69 -12.85 -4.55
CA LEU A 79 7.69 -13.91 -4.71
C LEU A 79 8.19 -13.99 -6.15
N ARG A 80 7.29 -13.88 -7.13
CA ARG A 80 7.67 -13.95 -8.53
C ARG A 80 8.42 -12.70 -8.99
N MET A 81 8.08 -11.51 -8.49
CA MET A 81 8.79 -10.26 -8.73
C MET A 81 10.28 -10.39 -8.41
N VAL A 82 10.62 -10.95 -7.24
CA VAL A 82 12.02 -11.06 -6.79
C VAL A 82 12.78 -12.19 -7.47
N THR A 83 12.08 -13.24 -7.92
CA THR A 83 12.71 -14.44 -8.51
C THR A 83 12.79 -14.41 -10.02
N HIS A 84 12.10 -13.49 -10.70
CA HIS A 84 12.07 -13.43 -12.15
C HIS A 84 13.36 -12.81 -12.72
N PRO A 85 14.06 -13.46 -13.67
CA PRO A 85 15.36 -12.99 -14.15
C PRO A 85 15.26 -11.77 -15.08
N LYS A 86 14.08 -11.51 -15.65
CA LYS A 86 13.86 -10.43 -16.60
C LYS A 86 13.16 -9.24 -15.92
N PRO A 87 13.78 -8.04 -15.88
CA PRO A 87 13.27 -6.88 -15.15
C PRO A 87 11.84 -6.44 -15.54
N VAL A 88 11.52 -6.48 -16.84
CA VAL A 88 10.19 -6.09 -17.35
C VAL A 88 9.09 -6.95 -16.72
N TYR A 89 9.28 -8.28 -16.70
CA TYR A 89 8.32 -9.19 -16.10
C TYR A 89 8.30 -9.07 -14.57
N ALA A 90 9.45 -8.86 -13.93
CA ALA A 90 9.52 -8.62 -12.49
C ALA A 90 8.64 -7.41 -12.08
N ALA A 91 8.70 -6.33 -12.85
CA ALA A 91 7.89 -5.14 -12.60
C ALA A 91 6.39 -5.36 -12.92
N LEU A 92 6.02 -6.20 -13.90
CA LEU A 92 4.62 -6.61 -14.09
C LEU A 92 4.06 -7.39 -12.89
N TYR A 93 4.88 -8.29 -12.31
CA TYR A 93 4.50 -8.98 -11.08
C TYR A 93 4.38 -8.02 -9.90
N PHE A 94 5.24 -7.00 -9.82
CA PHE A 94 5.10 -5.96 -8.80
C PHE A 94 3.77 -5.20 -8.94
N THR A 95 3.39 -4.80 -10.16
CA THR A 95 2.06 -4.18 -10.42
C THR A 95 0.93 -5.09 -9.96
N LEU A 96 1.02 -6.41 -10.20
CA LEU A 96 0.03 -7.37 -9.73
C LEU A 96 -0.04 -7.42 -8.19
N THR A 97 1.09 -7.33 -7.48
CA THR A 97 1.11 -7.23 -6.00
C THR A 97 0.39 -5.98 -5.51
N ILE A 98 0.60 -4.84 -6.18
CA ILE A 98 -0.05 -3.58 -5.81
C ILE A 98 -1.56 -3.64 -6.06
N LEU A 99 -1.98 -4.19 -7.20
CA LEU A 99 -3.41 -4.38 -7.49
C LEU A 99 -4.08 -5.34 -6.50
N ALA A 100 -3.42 -6.44 -6.13
CA ALA A 100 -3.93 -7.37 -5.12
C ALA A 100 -4.04 -6.70 -3.75
N THR A 101 -3.07 -5.86 -3.37
CA THR A 101 -3.10 -5.08 -2.13
C THR A 101 -4.21 -4.02 -2.14
N ALA A 102 -4.49 -3.39 -3.29
CA ALA A 102 -5.64 -2.49 -3.44
C ALA A 102 -6.97 -3.23 -3.22
N GLY A 103 -7.08 -4.46 -3.73
CA GLY A 103 -8.22 -5.35 -3.43
C GLY A 103 -8.38 -5.64 -1.94
N LEU A 104 -7.28 -5.85 -1.21
CA LEU A 104 -7.31 -6.01 0.26
C LEU A 104 -7.78 -4.72 0.97
N PHE A 105 -7.38 -3.54 0.51
CA PHE A 105 -7.89 -2.27 1.06
C PHE A 105 -9.39 -2.06 0.82
N LEU A 106 -9.91 -2.50 -0.33
CA LEU A 106 -11.36 -2.46 -0.60
C LEU A 106 -12.14 -3.36 0.36
N ILE A 107 -11.61 -4.54 0.70
CA ILE A 107 -12.23 -5.43 1.70
C ILE A 107 -12.25 -4.79 3.09
N LEU A 108 -11.23 -3.98 3.42
CA LEU A 108 -11.16 -3.20 4.66
C LEU A 108 -11.99 -1.91 4.62
N ALA A 109 -12.84 -1.74 3.59
CA ALA A 109 -13.61 -0.52 3.34
C ALA A 109 -12.74 0.76 3.28
N SER A 110 -11.46 0.64 2.90
CA SER A 110 -10.53 1.76 2.77
C SER A 110 -10.40 2.19 1.30
N GLU A 111 -11.48 2.75 0.76
CA GLU A 111 -11.59 3.09 -0.66
C GLU A 111 -10.56 4.13 -1.12
N PHE A 112 -10.34 5.18 -0.31
CA PHE A 112 -9.36 6.22 -0.62
C PHE A 112 -7.96 5.62 -0.76
N MET A 113 -7.54 4.77 0.18
CA MET A 113 -6.22 4.13 0.15
C MET A 113 -6.10 3.17 -1.02
N ALA A 114 -7.16 2.43 -1.35
CA ALA A 114 -7.16 1.53 -2.51
C ALA A 114 -6.93 2.32 -3.81
N PHE A 115 -7.69 3.39 -4.06
CA PHE A 115 -7.54 4.21 -5.26
C PHE A 115 -6.21 4.96 -5.29
N ALA A 116 -5.76 5.52 -4.16
CA ALA A 116 -4.47 6.20 -4.06
C ALA A 116 -3.31 5.25 -4.39
N LEU A 117 -3.36 4.01 -3.89
CA LEU A 117 -2.37 2.98 -4.19
C LEU A 117 -2.31 2.67 -5.70
N VAL A 118 -3.48 2.53 -6.35
CA VAL A 118 -3.54 2.26 -7.80
C VAL A 118 -3.07 3.46 -8.63
N ILE A 119 -3.56 4.67 -8.36
CA ILE A 119 -3.24 5.85 -9.16
C ILE A 119 -1.75 6.22 -9.03
N VAL A 120 -1.24 6.26 -7.80
CA VAL A 120 0.13 6.74 -7.55
C VAL A 120 1.15 5.64 -7.81
N TYR A 121 0.98 4.45 -7.23
CA TYR A 121 1.99 3.41 -7.31
C TYR A 121 1.87 2.57 -8.59
N ALA A 122 0.69 2.01 -8.87
CA ALA A 122 0.50 1.19 -10.08
C ALA A 122 0.48 2.03 -11.37
N GLY A 123 -0.12 3.21 -11.31
CA GLY A 123 -0.21 4.17 -12.41
C GLY A 123 1.10 4.92 -12.61
N ALA A 124 1.31 6.00 -11.89
CA ALA A 124 2.42 6.92 -12.15
C ALA A 124 3.80 6.29 -11.94
N ILE A 125 4.10 5.82 -10.72
CA ILE A 125 5.46 5.38 -10.35
C ILE A 125 5.87 4.15 -11.15
N LEU A 126 5.03 3.11 -11.17
CA LEU A 126 5.41 1.85 -11.81
C LEU A 126 5.45 1.92 -13.32
N ILE A 127 4.53 2.64 -13.96
CA ILE A 127 4.59 2.78 -15.42
C ILE A 127 5.83 3.57 -15.81
N THR A 128 6.15 4.67 -15.11
CA THR A 128 7.41 5.41 -15.35
C THR A 128 8.63 4.51 -15.15
N TYR A 129 8.66 3.72 -14.08
CA TYR A 129 9.76 2.78 -13.83
C TYR A 129 9.85 1.70 -14.92
N LEU A 130 8.72 1.13 -15.34
CA LEU A 130 8.63 0.15 -16.42
C LEU A 130 9.18 0.69 -17.74
N PHE A 131 8.84 1.92 -18.11
CA PHE A 131 9.40 2.57 -19.30
C PHE A 131 10.91 2.72 -19.19
N VAL A 132 11.41 3.17 -18.03
CA VAL A 132 12.85 3.37 -17.80
C VAL A 132 13.62 2.05 -17.91
N ILE A 133 13.18 0.98 -17.22
CA ILE A 133 13.87 -0.31 -17.28
C ILE A 133 13.77 -0.96 -18.67
N MET A 134 12.68 -0.71 -19.40
CA MET A 134 12.50 -1.26 -20.75
C MET A 134 13.44 -0.59 -21.75
N LEU A 135 13.61 0.74 -21.67
CA LEU A 135 14.59 1.46 -22.49
C LEU A 135 16.02 1.05 -22.14
N ALA A 136 16.35 0.96 -20.85
CA ALA A 136 17.67 0.52 -20.39
C ALA A 136 17.98 -0.94 -20.77
N SER A 137 16.97 -1.82 -20.80
CA SER A 137 17.16 -3.21 -21.20
C SER A 137 17.35 -3.39 -22.71
N GLN A 138 16.98 -2.40 -23.53
CA GLN A 138 17.13 -2.47 -24.99
C GLN A 138 18.48 -1.93 -25.46
N SER A 139 19.10 -1.00 -24.74
CA SER A 139 20.42 -0.45 -25.10
C SER A 139 21.58 -1.45 -24.99
N GLY A 140 21.40 -2.57 -24.29
CA GLY A 140 22.37 -3.67 -24.23
C GLY A 140 22.30 -4.67 -25.41
N LYS A 141 21.38 -4.50 -26.36
CA LYS A 141 21.16 -5.49 -27.44
C LYS A 141 22.05 -5.33 -28.67
N GLU A 142 22.80 -4.23 -28.82
CA GLU A 142 23.77 -4.07 -29.92
C GLU A 142 25.07 -4.86 -29.71
N SER A 143 25.30 -5.40 -28.50
CA SER A 143 26.39 -6.32 -28.19
C SER A 143 25.84 -7.74 -28.06
N ALA A 144 25.50 -8.36 -29.19
CA ALA A 144 24.80 -9.64 -29.30
C ALA A 144 25.57 -10.90 -28.82
N GLU A 145 26.47 -10.79 -27.84
CA GLU A 145 27.10 -11.94 -27.16
C GLU A 145 27.18 -11.82 -25.64
N GLU A 146 26.96 -10.66 -25.03
CA GLU A 146 26.94 -10.53 -23.57
C GLU A 146 25.50 -10.55 -23.05
N GLY A 147 25.03 -11.75 -22.69
CA GLY A 147 23.89 -11.86 -21.77
C GLY A 147 24.13 -10.98 -20.53
N LEU A 148 23.05 -10.43 -19.94
CA LEU A 148 23.10 -9.64 -18.70
C LEU A 148 24.25 -10.10 -17.81
N ALA A 149 25.19 -9.20 -17.53
CA ALA A 149 26.43 -9.55 -16.88
C ALA A 149 26.14 -10.44 -15.66
N ALA A 150 26.99 -11.44 -15.43
CA ALA A 150 26.79 -12.45 -14.38
C ALA A 150 26.43 -11.87 -13.00
N TYR A 151 26.85 -10.64 -12.71
CA TYR A 151 26.52 -9.94 -11.47
C TYR A 151 25.04 -9.51 -11.36
N ASP A 152 24.34 -9.26 -12.46
CA ASP A 152 22.94 -8.83 -12.52
C ASP A 152 21.95 -10.02 -12.50
N THR A 153 22.42 -11.19 -12.93
CA THR A 153 21.58 -12.40 -13.06
C THR A 153 21.70 -13.34 -11.87
N GLU A 154 22.70 -13.14 -11.01
CA GLU A 154 23.02 -14.04 -9.91
C GLU A 154 23.02 -13.34 -8.56
N SER A 155 22.31 -13.94 -7.61
CA SER A 155 22.39 -13.51 -6.23
C SER A 155 23.75 -13.92 -5.66
N ARG A 156 24.58 -12.94 -5.27
CA ARG A 156 25.90 -13.20 -4.67
C ARG A 156 25.80 -13.93 -3.33
N GLU A 157 24.83 -13.56 -2.51
CA GLU A 157 24.62 -14.12 -1.16
C GLU A 157 23.12 -14.33 -0.85
N PRO A 158 22.43 -15.27 -1.55
CA PRO A 158 20.98 -15.45 -1.44
C PRO A 158 20.55 -15.87 -0.03
N VAL A 159 21.38 -16.66 0.65
CA VAL A 159 21.06 -17.18 1.99
C VAL A 159 21.11 -16.07 3.02
N ILE A 160 22.15 -15.25 3.05
CA ILE A 160 22.33 -14.18 4.04
C ILE A 160 21.22 -13.13 3.89
N SER A 161 20.93 -12.71 2.65
CA SER A 161 19.84 -11.77 2.37
C SER A 161 18.48 -12.31 2.84
N THR A 162 18.19 -13.58 2.55
CA THR A 162 16.91 -14.18 2.95
C THR A 162 16.81 -14.34 4.46
N VAL A 163 17.87 -14.78 5.14
CA VAL A 163 17.90 -14.88 6.61
C VAL A 163 17.68 -13.52 7.25
N ALA A 164 18.37 -12.47 6.78
CA ALA A 164 18.19 -11.12 7.32
C ALA A 164 16.74 -10.61 7.18
N CYS A 165 16.14 -10.76 5.98
CA CYS A 165 14.75 -10.38 5.74
C CYS A 165 13.77 -11.17 6.61
N PHE A 166 13.95 -12.48 6.76
CA PHE A 166 13.03 -13.31 7.54
C PHE A 166 13.20 -13.17 9.05
N VAL A 167 14.40 -12.83 9.53
CA VAL A 167 14.62 -12.42 10.93
C VAL A 167 13.87 -11.12 11.21
N LEU A 168 13.97 -10.14 10.31
CA LEU A 168 13.24 -8.87 10.44
C LEU A 168 11.71 -9.10 10.35
N LEU A 169 11.26 -9.97 9.45
CA LEU A 169 9.86 -10.38 9.37
C LEU A 169 9.38 -11.06 10.66
N ALA A 170 10.16 -11.96 11.24
CA ALA A 170 9.84 -12.59 12.51
C ALA A 170 9.74 -11.55 13.65
N ALA A 171 10.65 -10.58 13.70
CA ALA A 171 10.60 -9.49 14.66
C ALA A 171 9.33 -8.64 14.49
N LEU A 172 9.01 -8.24 13.26
CA LEU A 172 7.79 -7.49 12.95
C LEU A 172 6.52 -8.28 13.33
N LEU A 173 6.43 -9.57 12.99
CA LEU A 173 5.29 -10.40 13.37
C LEU A 173 5.16 -10.52 14.90
N THR A 174 6.29 -10.60 15.61
CA THR A 174 6.31 -10.61 17.09
C THR A 174 5.73 -9.32 17.66
N LEU A 175 6.19 -8.18 17.14
CA LEU A 175 5.71 -6.86 17.56
C LEU A 175 4.24 -6.67 17.22
N THR A 176 3.79 -7.11 16.05
CA THR A 176 2.37 -7.04 15.67
C THR A 176 1.51 -7.91 16.57
N PHE A 177 1.84 -9.20 16.78
CA PHE A 177 0.95 -10.10 17.53
C PHE A 177 1.00 -9.93 19.05
N ARG A 178 2.11 -9.44 19.60
CA ARG A 178 2.21 -9.13 21.04
C ARG A 178 1.82 -7.68 21.32
N GLY A 179 2.39 -6.72 20.58
CA GLY A 179 2.20 -5.30 20.83
C GLY A 179 0.81 -4.78 20.48
N VAL A 180 0.13 -5.31 19.44
CA VAL A 180 -1.23 -4.85 19.09
C VAL A 180 -2.24 -5.13 20.20
N LYS A 181 -2.06 -6.18 21.01
CA LYS A 181 -2.96 -6.47 22.14
C LYS A 181 -2.81 -5.49 23.29
N GLU A 182 -1.66 -4.83 23.40
CA GLU A 182 -1.34 -3.86 24.46
C GLU A 182 -1.60 -2.42 24.01
N MET A 183 -1.82 -2.19 22.72
CA MET A 183 -2.31 -0.91 22.23
C MET A 183 -3.77 -0.74 22.67
N GLY A 184 -4.04 0.34 23.41
CA GLY A 184 -5.42 0.74 23.74
C GLY A 184 -6.28 0.82 22.46
N PRO A 185 -7.62 0.80 22.58
CA PRO A 185 -8.52 0.78 21.42
C PRO A 185 -8.06 1.82 20.40
N GLY A 186 -7.51 1.35 19.29
CA GLY A 186 -7.03 2.23 18.23
C GLY A 186 -8.15 3.17 17.85
N ALA A 187 -7.83 4.45 17.63
CA ALA A 187 -8.80 5.49 17.32
C ALA A 187 -9.55 5.15 16.01
N ASN A 188 -10.59 4.32 16.09
CA ASN A 188 -11.31 3.82 14.94
C ASN A 188 -12.81 3.89 15.24
N ILE A 189 -13.55 4.42 14.26
CA ILE A 189 -14.99 4.72 14.25
C ILE A 189 -15.39 5.93 15.12
N ALA A 190 -14.83 6.09 16.33
CA ALA A 190 -15.17 7.22 17.21
C ALA A 190 -14.72 8.58 16.63
N GLN A 191 -13.64 8.63 15.85
CA GLN A 191 -13.18 9.86 15.21
C GLN A 191 -14.05 10.26 14.01
N SER A 192 -14.42 9.33 13.13
CA SER A 192 -15.26 9.65 11.96
C SER A 192 -16.63 10.16 12.38
N ALA A 193 -17.28 9.51 13.35
CA ALA A 193 -18.55 9.99 13.89
C ALA A 193 -18.41 11.37 14.57
N ALA A 194 -17.27 11.63 15.23
CA ALA A 194 -16.96 12.92 15.85
C ALA A 194 -16.59 14.03 14.84
N VAL A 195 -16.34 13.71 13.57
CA VAL A 195 -16.13 14.72 12.52
C VAL A 195 -17.44 15.45 12.22
N ILE A 196 -18.59 14.76 12.16
CA ILE A 196 -19.88 15.40 11.87
C ILE A 196 -20.38 16.23 13.03
N ASP A 197 -20.03 15.87 14.27
CA ASP A 197 -20.30 16.70 15.45
C ASP A 197 -19.73 18.12 15.30
N ARG A 198 -18.70 18.29 14.45
CA ARG A 198 -18.04 19.56 14.16
C ARG A 198 -18.57 20.24 12.88
N LEU A 199 -19.54 19.64 12.19
CA LEU A 199 -20.12 20.10 10.93
C LEU A 199 -21.65 20.30 11.03
N PRO A 200 -22.14 21.19 11.92
CA PRO A 200 -23.58 21.35 12.17
C PRO A 200 -24.36 21.75 10.91
N GLY A 201 -23.76 22.56 10.02
CA GLY A 201 -24.41 22.96 8.76
C GLY A 201 -24.59 21.83 7.75
N LYS A 202 -23.71 20.81 7.76
CA LYS A 202 -23.90 19.61 6.93
C LYS A 202 -25.04 18.76 7.49
N ALA A 203 -25.04 18.58 8.82
CA ALA A 203 -26.09 17.81 9.50
C ALA A 203 -27.47 18.44 9.30
N GLU A 204 -27.58 19.76 9.46
CA GLU A 204 -28.80 20.53 9.22
C GLU A 204 -29.33 20.35 7.80
N ARG A 205 -28.48 20.59 6.78
CA ARG A 205 -28.88 20.42 5.37
C ARG A 205 -29.35 19.00 5.07
N ALA A 206 -28.59 18.00 5.52
CA ALA A 206 -28.94 16.60 5.29
C ALA A 206 -30.29 16.23 5.92
N LEU A 207 -30.56 16.69 7.14
CA LEU A 207 -31.83 16.44 7.83
C LEU A 207 -33.01 17.19 7.19
N ILE A 208 -32.79 18.40 6.67
CA ILE A 208 -33.81 19.16 5.91
C ILE A 208 -34.13 18.43 4.60
N ASP A 209 -33.10 18.04 3.83
CA ASP A 209 -33.26 17.37 2.53
C ASP A 209 -33.97 16.01 2.68
N ALA A 210 -33.74 15.32 3.80
CA ALA A 210 -34.43 14.07 4.11
C ALA A 210 -35.86 14.26 4.68
N GLY A 211 -36.30 15.51 4.89
CA GLY A 211 -37.60 15.84 5.45
C GLY A 211 -37.76 15.42 6.91
N VAL A 212 -36.66 15.34 7.65
CA VAL A 212 -36.63 15.01 9.08
C VAL A 212 -36.85 16.26 9.94
N ILE A 213 -36.36 17.41 9.49
CA ILE A 213 -36.57 18.73 10.12
C ILE A 213 -37.08 19.74 9.08
N ALA A 214 -37.74 20.82 9.51
CA ALA A 214 -38.25 21.85 8.60
C ALA A 214 -37.13 22.84 8.20
N SER A 215 -37.28 23.52 7.05
CA SER A 215 -36.26 24.47 6.53
C SER A 215 -35.99 25.70 7.43
N GLY A 216 -36.77 25.91 8.49
CA GLY A 216 -36.57 26.96 9.49
C GLY A 216 -35.94 26.48 10.81
N ASP A 217 -35.75 25.16 10.96
CA ASP A 217 -35.20 24.55 12.16
C ASP A 217 -33.67 24.54 12.12
N LYS A 218 -33.01 24.72 13.26
CA LYS A 218 -31.53 24.77 13.37
C LYS A 218 -30.99 23.62 14.20
N VAL A 219 -29.92 22.99 13.75
CA VAL A 219 -29.23 21.94 14.52
C VAL A 219 -28.21 22.60 15.47
N GLU A 220 -28.43 22.49 16.77
CA GLU A 220 -27.53 23.06 17.78
C GLU A 220 -26.42 22.09 18.18
N VAL A 221 -26.77 20.83 18.38
CA VAL A 221 -25.84 19.77 18.76
C VAL A 221 -26.16 18.54 17.91
N PHE A 222 -25.14 18.00 17.25
CA PHE A 222 -25.25 16.73 16.57
C PHE A 222 -24.23 15.77 17.17
N SER A 223 -24.67 14.54 17.45
CA SER A 223 -23.79 13.43 17.79
C SER A 223 -23.93 12.34 16.74
N GLY A 224 -22.92 12.22 15.86
CA GLY A 224 -22.84 11.16 14.86
C GLY A 224 -22.68 9.79 15.49
N LYS A 225 -22.07 9.70 16.68
CA LYS A 225 -21.87 8.43 17.40
C LYS A 225 -23.18 7.87 17.93
N SER A 226 -24.03 8.73 18.47
CA SER A 226 -25.36 8.34 18.97
C SER A 226 -26.45 8.46 17.90
N GLN A 227 -26.13 9.04 16.73
CA GLN A 227 -27.08 9.40 15.68
C GLN A 227 -28.27 10.21 16.22
N VAL A 228 -27.95 11.25 16.99
CA VAL A 228 -28.91 12.13 17.67
C VAL A 228 -28.58 13.59 17.33
N ALA A 229 -29.63 14.37 17.06
CA ALA A 229 -29.56 15.80 16.77
C ALA A 229 -30.51 16.57 17.69
N ASN A 230 -29.99 17.59 18.39
CA ASN A 230 -30.81 18.57 19.10
C ASN A 230 -31.15 19.71 18.16
N VAL A 231 -32.43 19.84 17.87
CA VAL A 231 -32.95 20.74 16.84
C VAL A 231 -33.78 21.83 17.51
N ARG A 232 -33.37 23.08 17.33
CA ARG A 232 -34.16 24.24 17.75
C ARG A 232 -35.16 24.59 16.66
N LYS A 233 -36.44 24.46 16.97
CA LYS A 233 -37.54 24.79 16.08
C LYS A 233 -37.77 26.29 15.96
N ALA A 234 -38.51 26.71 14.94
CA ALA A 234 -38.88 28.11 14.72
C ALA A 234 -39.69 28.73 15.88
N ASP A 235 -40.36 27.91 16.70
CA ASP A 235 -41.08 28.33 17.91
C ASP A 235 -40.17 28.51 19.15
N GLY A 236 -38.86 28.26 19.00
CA GLY A 236 -37.88 28.34 20.08
C GLY A 236 -37.74 27.09 20.93
N THR A 237 -38.55 26.05 20.70
CA THR A 237 -38.43 24.77 21.41
C THR A 237 -37.27 23.94 20.88
N VAL A 238 -36.59 23.19 21.76
CA VAL A 238 -35.54 22.25 21.36
C VAL A 238 -36.11 20.84 21.42
N VAL A 239 -36.04 20.14 20.29
CA VAL A 239 -36.51 18.76 20.15
C VAL A 239 -35.34 17.88 19.78
N GLU A 240 -35.22 16.74 20.46
CA GLU A 240 -34.27 15.71 20.10
C GLU A 240 -34.82 14.88 18.94
N VAL A 241 -34.04 14.75 17.87
CA VAL A 241 -34.36 13.91 16.72
C VAL A 241 -33.25 12.87 16.57
N SER A 242 -33.63 11.60 16.54
CA SER A 242 -32.69 10.48 16.47
C SER A 242 -32.96 9.60 15.25
N ALA A 243 -31.94 8.85 14.81
CA ALA A 243 -32.10 7.83 13.77
C ALA A 243 -33.21 6.81 14.13
N ALA A 244 -33.35 6.46 15.41
CA ALA A 244 -34.41 5.59 15.90
C ALA A 244 -35.81 6.19 15.66
N SER A 245 -35.97 7.49 15.86
CA SER A 245 -37.24 8.20 15.63
C SER A 245 -37.55 8.47 14.15
N ALA A 246 -36.52 8.68 13.33
CA ALA A 246 -36.65 8.99 11.90
C ALA A 246 -36.77 7.72 11.02
N GLY A 247 -36.30 6.57 11.52
CA GLY A 247 -36.35 5.30 10.80
C GLY A 247 -35.67 5.39 9.43
N SER A 248 -36.39 5.01 8.37
CA SER A 248 -35.89 5.05 6.99
C SER A 248 -35.63 6.45 6.43
N LYS A 249 -36.13 7.50 7.09
CA LYS A 249 -35.87 8.90 6.70
C LYS A 249 -34.54 9.42 7.21
N TRP A 250 -33.81 8.67 8.05
CA TRP A 250 -32.50 9.13 8.50
C TRP A 250 -31.51 9.18 7.31
N PRO A 251 -30.88 10.33 7.02
CA PRO A 251 -30.06 10.47 5.84
C PRO A 251 -28.75 9.69 5.95
N LYS A 252 -28.45 8.88 4.93
CA LYS A 252 -27.17 8.14 4.82
C LYS A 252 -25.97 9.06 4.59
N SER A 253 -26.17 10.28 4.10
CA SER A 253 -25.12 11.30 3.93
C SER A 253 -24.57 11.84 5.26
N LEU A 254 -25.18 11.46 6.38
CA LEU A 254 -24.66 11.66 7.74
C LEU A 254 -23.68 10.57 8.18
N GLU A 255 -23.34 9.61 7.32
CA GLU A 255 -22.18 8.75 7.54
C GLU A 255 -20.95 9.44 6.93
N VAL A 256 -19.85 9.51 7.68
CA VAL A 256 -18.60 10.09 7.16
C VAL A 256 -17.96 9.09 6.21
N GLU A 257 -17.85 9.47 4.95
CA GLU A 257 -17.08 8.73 3.95
C GLU A 257 -15.58 8.80 4.28
N ASN A 258 -14.81 7.78 3.88
CA ASN A 258 -13.37 7.73 4.21
C ASN A 258 -12.60 8.94 3.68
N VAL A 259 -12.95 9.39 2.48
CA VAL A 259 -12.32 10.55 1.83
C VAL A 259 -12.57 11.82 2.64
N GLU A 260 -13.79 12.01 3.13
CA GLU A 260 -14.17 13.18 3.92
C GLU A 260 -13.46 13.19 5.28
N GLY A 261 -13.44 12.04 5.98
CA GLY A 261 -12.76 11.90 7.26
C GLY A 261 -11.26 12.17 7.15
N LEU A 262 -10.62 11.64 6.11
CA LEU A 262 -9.21 11.89 5.85
C LEU A 262 -8.94 13.37 5.53
N GLY A 263 -9.72 13.97 4.64
CA GLY A 263 -9.57 15.39 4.28
C GLY A 263 -9.70 16.32 5.48
N PHE A 264 -10.70 16.08 6.34
CA PHE A 264 -10.88 16.85 7.56
C PHE A 264 -9.70 16.69 8.52
N THR A 265 -9.22 15.46 8.73
CA THR A 265 -8.09 15.18 9.62
C THR A 265 -6.80 15.83 9.11
N LEU A 266 -6.51 15.72 7.81
CA LEU A 266 -5.32 16.31 7.21
C LEU A 266 -5.32 17.84 7.30
N LEU A 267 -6.46 18.50 7.02
CA LEU A 267 -6.54 19.96 7.03
C LEU A 267 -6.60 20.54 8.45
N LYS A 268 -7.29 19.86 9.38
CA LYS A 268 -7.48 20.37 10.73
C LYS A 268 -6.33 20.02 11.67
N ASP A 269 -6.00 18.73 11.76
CA ASP A 269 -5.10 18.22 12.79
C ASP A 269 -3.65 18.17 12.28
N HIS A 270 -3.45 18.08 10.97
CA HIS A 270 -2.13 17.91 10.35
C HIS A 270 -1.80 18.85 9.17
N PRO A 271 -2.13 20.16 9.23
CA PRO A 271 -1.89 21.06 8.09
C PRO A 271 -0.41 21.13 7.68
N GLY A 272 0.52 21.03 8.64
CA GLY A 272 1.96 21.04 8.36
C GLY A 272 2.46 19.86 7.52
N ILE A 273 1.78 18.70 7.58
CA ILE A 273 2.17 17.54 6.77
C ILE A 273 1.91 17.81 5.28
N ILE A 274 0.83 18.54 4.96
CA ILE A 274 0.48 18.92 3.58
C ILE A 274 1.55 19.85 3.00
N GLU A 275 1.97 20.85 3.77
CA GLU A 275 3.02 21.79 3.37
C GLU A 275 4.36 21.08 3.13
N ILE A 276 4.76 20.21 4.05
CA ILE A 276 5.99 19.42 3.91
C ILE A 276 5.93 18.52 2.67
N ALA A 277 4.78 17.86 2.43
CA ALA A 277 4.61 17.05 1.23
C ALA A 277 4.75 17.89 -0.05
N GLY A 278 4.18 19.10 -0.08
CA GLY A 278 4.33 20.04 -1.19
C GLY A 278 5.79 20.44 -1.43
N VAL A 279 6.54 20.76 -0.38
CA VAL A 279 7.97 21.10 -0.46
C VAL A 279 8.79 19.90 -0.97
N VAL A 280 8.51 18.69 -0.49
CA VAL A 280 9.19 17.46 -0.95
C VAL A 280 8.93 17.22 -2.44
N LEU A 281 7.70 17.38 -2.91
CA LEU A 281 7.37 17.24 -4.33
C LEU A 281 8.08 18.28 -5.19
N LEU A 282 8.14 19.53 -4.73
CA LEU A 282 8.87 20.59 -5.41
C LEU A 282 10.38 20.31 -5.48
N MET A 283 10.98 19.87 -4.37
CA MET A 283 12.39 19.46 -4.33
C MET A 283 12.67 18.25 -5.24
N ALA A 284 11.76 17.27 -5.30
CA ALA A 284 11.89 16.11 -6.17
C ALA A 284 11.87 16.51 -7.66
N MET A 285 10.95 17.40 -8.06
CA MET A 285 10.89 17.91 -9.43
C MET A 285 12.16 18.69 -9.81
N LEU A 286 12.61 19.61 -8.94
CA LEU A 286 13.85 20.37 -9.18
C LEU A 286 15.06 19.44 -9.26
N GLY A 287 15.18 18.47 -8.36
CA GLY A 287 16.24 17.47 -8.39
C GLY A 287 16.25 16.66 -9.67
N ALA A 288 15.09 16.18 -10.13
CA ALA A 288 14.96 15.42 -11.38
C ALA A 288 15.38 16.25 -12.60
N VAL A 289 14.99 17.53 -12.69
CA VAL A 289 15.34 18.42 -13.80
C VAL A 289 16.83 18.78 -13.81
N VAL A 290 17.40 19.09 -12.64
CA VAL A 290 18.82 19.43 -12.54
C VAL A 290 19.69 18.22 -12.89
N LEU A 291 19.31 17.03 -12.42
CA LEU A 291 20.04 15.80 -12.69
C LEU A 291 20.00 15.42 -14.17
N SER A 292 18.82 15.50 -14.81
CA SER A 292 18.67 15.18 -16.23
C SER A 292 19.48 16.13 -17.12
N ARG A 293 19.50 17.44 -16.81
CA ARG A 293 20.33 18.40 -17.56
C ARG A 293 21.83 18.13 -17.40
N LYS A 294 22.28 17.76 -16.20
CA LYS A 294 23.69 17.49 -15.93
C LYS A 294 24.20 16.26 -16.69
N GLN A 295 23.37 15.22 -16.82
CA GLN A 295 23.72 14.04 -17.63
C GLN A 295 23.96 14.41 -19.10
N VAL A 296 23.09 15.25 -19.68
CA VAL A 296 23.25 15.71 -21.08
C VAL A 296 24.58 16.45 -21.27
N GLN A 297 24.96 17.32 -20.33
CA GLN A 297 26.22 18.06 -20.39
C GLN A 297 27.45 17.12 -20.33
N PHE A 298 27.44 16.13 -19.45
CA PHE A 298 28.53 15.15 -19.36
C PHE A 298 28.67 14.33 -20.64
N ASP A 299 27.57 13.91 -21.25
CA ASP A 299 27.59 13.16 -22.51
C ASP A 299 28.13 14.02 -23.67
N GLU A 300 27.79 15.31 -23.72
CA GLU A 300 28.34 16.26 -24.70
C GLU A 300 29.85 16.49 -24.50
N ASP A 301 30.29 16.70 -23.27
CA ASP A 301 31.72 16.89 -22.94
C ASP A 301 32.56 15.66 -23.30
N GLN A 302 32.04 14.45 -23.05
CA GLN A 302 32.69 13.20 -23.46
C GLN A 302 32.81 13.09 -24.97
N LYS A 303 31.75 13.40 -25.73
CA LYS A 303 31.78 13.40 -27.20
C LYS A 303 32.78 14.43 -27.74
N VAL A 304 32.83 15.62 -27.16
CA VAL A 304 33.80 16.66 -27.55
C VAL A 304 35.23 16.18 -27.26
N ALA A 305 35.49 15.63 -26.07
CA ALA A 305 36.80 15.09 -25.71
C ALA A 305 37.24 13.95 -26.64
N GLN A 306 36.33 13.04 -26.98
CA GLN A 306 36.58 11.95 -27.93
C GLN A 306 36.88 12.50 -29.33
N SER A 307 36.11 13.49 -29.80
CA SER A 307 36.34 14.13 -31.11
C SER A 307 37.70 14.83 -31.19
N ARG A 308 38.17 15.43 -30.09
CA ARG A 308 39.49 16.06 -30.01
C ARG A 308 40.61 15.02 -30.10
N ARG A 309 40.50 13.91 -29.35
CA ARG A 309 41.47 12.80 -29.41
C ARG A 309 41.60 12.23 -30.82
N LEU A 310 40.49 11.98 -31.50
CA LEU A 310 40.49 11.47 -32.89
C LEU A 310 41.14 12.44 -33.88
N ARG A 311 40.95 13.76 -33.70
CA ARG A 311 41.62 14.78 -34.51
C ARG A 311 43.13 14.81 -34.29
N GLU A 312 43.58 14.63 -33.05
CA GLU A 312 45.01 14.56 -32.73
C GLU A 312 45.66 13.29 -33.29
N GLU A 313 44.97 12.14 -33.27
CA GLU A 313 45.45 10.90 -33.89
C GLU A 313 45.53 10.99 -35.42
N THR A 314 44.52 11.57 -36.08
CA THR A 314 44.54 11.77 -37.54
C THR A 314 45.59 12.78 -37.99
N ALA A 315 45.96 13.75 -37.17
CA ALA A 315 47.03 14.70 -37.48
C ALA A 315 48.45 14.11 -37.32
N ARG A 316 48.59 12.93 -36.70
CA ARG A 316 49.88 12.24 -36.50
C ARG A 316 50.20 11.20 -37.59
N LEU A 317 49.25 10.91 -38.48
CA LEU A 317 49.38 10.00 -39.63
C LEU A 317 49.72 10.79 -40.90
#